data_AF-M3HZQ8-F1
#
_entry.id   AF-M3HZQ8-F1
#
_cell.length_a   1.000
_cell.length_b   1.000
_cell.length_c   1.000
_cell.angle_alpha   90.00
_cell.angle_beta   90.00
_cell.angle_gamma   90.00
#
_symmetry.space_group_name_H-M   'P 1'
#
loop_
_entity.id
_entity.type
_entity.pdbx_description
1 polymer ?
#
loop_
_entity_poly.entity_id
_entity_poly.type
_entity_poly.pdbx_seq_one_letter_code
_entity_poly.pdbx_strand_id
1 'polypeptide(L)'
;METIQRKKREKETISDPTKKFHIISKFLVQTDIIAQTSNSLKQIVKILQVSKDATKILVQTQTPNALPLNSHVTLAKLLAKYVELSCEVIDEKPNNQFILSVSEISIASKERSLNRIVPPEGTVWITNIRTSKTTIDANLFNIPTSVKVNFADYETKLKSKYDFLKVDVFGTIGDKFDL
;
A
#
# COMPACT_ATOMS: atom_id res chain seq x y z
N MET A 1 11.39 -22.46 2.65
CA MET A 1 10.73 -21.31 3.31
C MET A 1 9.34 -21.20 2.75
N GLU A 2 8.30 -21.49 3.55
CA GLU A 2 6.92 -21.27 3.12
C GLU A 2 6.65 -19.77 3.00
N THR A 3 6.25 -19.33 1.80
CA THR A 3 5.89 -17.95 1.54
C THR A 3 4.58 -17.65 2.28
N ILE A 4 4.65 -16.92 3.40
CA ILE A 4 3.46 -16.49 4.14
C ILE A 4 2.59 -15.65 3.21
N GLN A 5 1.44 -16.18 2.80
CA GLN A 5 0.47 -15.43 2.00
C GLN A 5 -0.02 -14.23 2.81
N ARG A 6 0.15 -13.02 2.24
CA ARG A 6 -0.34 -11.79 2.87
C ARG A 6 -1.87 -11.88 3.02
N LYS A 7 -2.37 -11.60 4.23
CA LYS A 7 -3.80 -11.55 4.50
C LYS A 7 -4.45 -10.53 3.56
N LYS A 8 -5.28 -11.02 2.63
CA LYS A 8 -6.06 -10.15 1.75
C LYS A 8 -7.09 -9.40 2.59
N ARG A 9 -7.25 -8.10 2.32
CA ARG A 9 -8.26 -7.26 2.97
C ARG A 9 -9.64 -7.73 2.54
N GLU A 10 -10.57 -7.85 3.49
CA GLU A 10 -12.00 -8.05 3.19
C GLU A 10 -12.54 -6.83 2.44
N LYS A 11 -13.13 -7.08 1.28
CA LYS A 11 -13.63 -6.06 0.37
C LYS A 11 -15.03 -6.46 -0.09
N GLU A 12 -15.85 -5.44 -0.31
CA GLU A 12 -17.15 -5.57 -0.96
C GLU A 12 -17.03 -5.02 -2.38
N THR A 13 -17.35 -5.84 -3.36
CA THR A 13 -17.35 -5.46 -4.77
C THR A 13 -18.67 -4.81 -5.13
N ILE A 14 -18.61 -3.64 -5.77
CA ILE A 14 -19.79 -2.93 -6.24
C ILE A 14 -20.10 -3.41 -7.65
N SER A 15 -21.25 -4.08 -7.83
CA SER A 15 -21.69 -4.60 -9.13
C SER A 15 -22.52 -3.57 -9.92
N ASP A 16 -23.36 -2.80 -9.23
CA ASP A 16 -24.31 -1.84 -9.82
C ASP A 16 -23.58 -0.69 -10.59
N PRO A 17 -23.77 -0.59 -11.92
CA PRO A 17 -23.14 0.43 -12.75
C PRO A 17 -23.46 1.87 -12.34
N THR A 18 -24.70 2.13 -11.89
CA THR A 18 -25.11 3.47 -11.47
C THR A 18 -24.38 3.89 -10.20
N LYS A 19 -24.21 2.95 -9.25
CA LYS A 19 -23.40 3.19 -8.04
C LYS A 19 -21.92 3.36 -8.37
N LYS A 20 -21.37 2.53 -9.28
CA LYS A 20 -19.97 2.69 -9.75
C LYS A 20 -19.75 4.08 -10.33
N PHE A 21 -20.62 4.52 -11.23
CA PHE A 21 -20.54 5.85 -11.83
C PHE A 21 -20.63 6.95 -10.78
N HIS A 22 -21.59 6.86 -9.86
CA HIS A 22 -21.76 7.84 -8.79
C HIS A 22 -20.50 7.95 -7.92
N ILE A 23 -19.88 6.83 -7.56
CA ILE A 23 -18.69 6.82 -6.72
C ILE A 23 -17.51 7.48 -7.43
N ILE A 24 -17.24 7.10 -8.68
CA ILE A 24 -16.13 7.68 -9.44
C ILE A 24 -16.37 9.16 -9.68
N SER A 25 -17.52 9.52 -10.23
CA SER A 25 -17.84 10.89 -10.63
C SER A 25 -17.87 11.87 -9.46
N LYS A 26 -18.44 11.48 -8.32
CA LYS A 26 -18.62 12.37 -7.17
C LYS A 26 -17.40 12.45 -6.26
N PHE A 27 -16.68 11.34 -6.06
CA PHE A 27 -15.66 11.27 -5.01
C PHE A 27 -14.22 11.12 -5.53
N LEU A 28 -14.04 10.68 -6.78
CA LEU A 28 -12.70 10.35 -7.30
C LEU A 28 -12.23 11.30 -8.40
N VAL A 29 -13.15 11.83 -9.21
CA VAL A 29 -12.85 12.81 -10.27
C VAL A 29 -12.23 14.08 -9.68
N GLN A 30 -11.20 14.61 -10.36
CA GLN A 30 -10.39 15.78 -9.98
C GLN A 30 -9.62 15.63 -8.65
N THR A 31 -9.49 14.42 -8.13
CA THR A 31 -8.76 14.17 -6.89
C THR A 31 -7.50 13.34 -7.12
N ASP A 32 -6.51 13.51 -6.25
CA ASP A 32 -5.29 12.71 -6.27
C ASP A 32 -5.57 11.27 -5.82
N ILE A 33 -5.11 10.31 -6.63
CA ILE A 33 -5.29 8.87 -6.42
C ILE A 33 -3.94 8.20 -6.59
N ILE A 34 -3.69 7.19 -5.74
CA ILE A 34 -2.48 6.39 -5.85
C ILE A 34 -2.71 5.32 -6.91
N ALA A 35 -1.90 5.32 -7.96
CA ALA A 35 -1.82 4.25 -8.94
C ALA A 35 -0.66 3.31 -8.60
N GLN A 36 -0.92 2.02 -8.65
CA GLN A 36 0.08 0.97 -8.43
C GLN A 36 0.01 -0.05 -9.56
N THR A 37 1.14 -0.28 -10.23
CA THR A 37 1.35 -1.40 -11.15
C THR A 37 2.17 -2.47 -10.42
N SER A 38 2.09 -3.73 -10.86
CA SER A 38 2.72 -4.89 -10.21
C SER A 38 4.20 -4.70 -9.86
N ASN A 39 4.94 -3.96 -10.69
CA ASN A 39 6.40 -3.82 -10.60
C ASN A 39 6.89 -2.35 -10.59
N SER A 40 6.03 -1.36 -10.36
CA SER A 40 6.41 0.06 -10.41
C SER A 40 6.26 0.76 -9.05
N LEU A 41 7.02 1.85 -8.90
CA LEU A 41 6.81 2.81 -7.81
C LEU A 41 5.38 3.36 -7.90
N LYS A 42 4.77 3.59 -6.74
CA LYS A 42 3.44 4.22 -6.65
C LYS A 42 3.47 5.59 -7.31
N GLN A 43 2.51 5.83 -8.19
CA GLN A 43 2.35 7.09 -8.90
C GLN A 43 1.13 7.84 -8.36
N ILE A 44 1.16 9.16 -8.41
CA ILE A 44 -0.03 9.98 -8.15
C ILE A 44 -0.67 10.33 -9.50
N VAL A 45 -1.95 9.99 -9.64
CA VAL A 45 -2.75 10.27 -10.83
C VAL A 45 -4.02 11.00 -10.46
N LYS A 46 -4.58 11.76 -11.40
CA LYS A 46 -5.90 12.39 -11.27
C LYS A 46 -6.86 11.80 -12.27
N ILE A 47 -8.06 11.41 -11.83
CA ILE A 47 -9.14 11.04 -12.76
C ILE A 47 -9.74 12.34 -13.30
N LEU A 48 -9.68 12.54 -14.61
CA LEU A 48 -10.25 13.71 -15.27
C LEU A 48 -11.73 13.50 -15.60
N GLN A 49 -12.07 12.33 -16.14
CA GLN A 49 -13.40 12.00 -16.63
C GLN A 49 -13.72 10.52 -16.47
N VAL A 50 -15.01 10.20 -16.46
CA VAL A 50 -15.54 8.83 -16.41
C VAL A 50 -16.66 8.68 -17.44
N SER A 51 -16.71 7.52 -18.11
CA SER A 51 -17.78 7.19 -19.04
C SER A 51 -19.11 6.95 -18.30
N LYS A 52 -20.25 7.16 -18.95
CA LYS A 52 -21.58 7.05 -18.31
C LYS A 52 -21.88 5.66 -17.72
N ASP A 53 -21.28 4.63 -18.31
CA ASP A 53 -21.37 3.23 -17.90
C ASP A 53 -20.30 2.83 -16.86
N ALA A 54 -19.44 3.75 -16.44
CA ALA A 54 -18.34 3.54 -15.49
C ALA A 54 -17.33 2.45 -15.89
N THR A 55 -17.27 2.10 -17.17
CA THR A 55 -16.33 1.10 -17.70
C THR A 55 -15.00 1.70 -18.12
N LYS A 56 -14.95 3.01 -18.39
CA LYS A 56 -13.74 3.71 -18.81
C LYS A 56 -13.53 4.99 -18.01
N ILE A 57 -12.28 5.27 -17.69
CA ILE A 57 -11.86 6.51 -17.05
C ILE A 57 -10.69 7.12 -17.82
N LEU A 58 -10.67 8.45 -17.87
CA LEU A 58 -9.53 9.22 -18.35
C LEU A 58 -8.73 9.67 -17.13
N VAL A 59 -7.46 9.32 -17.07
CA VAL A 59 -6.55 9.74 -16.00
C VAL A 59 -5.42 10.59 -16.55
N GLN A 60 -4.86 11.44 -15.70
CA GLN A 60 -3.66 12.21 -15.98
C GLN A 60 -2.58 11.89 -14.95
N THR A 61 -1.37 11.63 -15.44
CA THR A 61 -0.18 11.42 -14.59
C THR A 61 0.69 12.68 -14.59
N GLN A 62 1.42 12.90 -13.49
CA GLN A 62 2.40 14.00 -13.43
C GLN A 62 3.67 13.64 -14.21
N THR A 63 4.04 12.36 -14.20
CA THR A 63 5.24 11.85 -14.85
C THR A 63 4.90 11.28 -16.23
N PRO A 64 5.69 11.57 -17.28
CA PRO A 64 5.57 10.91 -18.58
C PRO A 64 5.83 9.40 -18.47
N ASN A 65 5.19 8.60 -19.31
CA ASN A 65 5.35 7.13 -19.35
C ASN A 65 5.13 6.43 -18.00
N ALA A 66 4.32 7.02 -17.12
CA ALA A 66 4.10 6.51 -15.76
C ALA A 66 3.35 5.17 -15.74
N LEU A 67 2.50 4.92 -16.75
CA LEU A 67 1.65 3.75 -16.84
C LEU A 67 1.90 3.04 -18.19
N PRO A 68 2.51 1.85 -18.19
CA PRO A 68 2.73 1.09 -19.42
C PRO A 68 1.40 0.66 -20.05
N LEU A 69 1.31 0.72 -21.38
CA LEU A 69 0.15 0.23 -22.13
C LEU A 69 -0.09 -1.26 -21.87
N ASN A 70 -1.36 -1.69 -21.84
CA ASN A 70 -1.80 -3.07 -21.53
C ASN A 70 -1.35 -3.59 -20.15
N SER A 71 -0.98 -2.70 -19.23
CA SER A 71 -0.65 -3.08 -17.86
C SER A 71 -1.88 -3.03 -16.95
N HIS A 72 -1.90 -3.96 -15.98
CA HIS A 72 -2.87 -3.89 -14.89
C HIS A 72 -2.45 -2.83 -13.88
N VAL A 73 -3.37 -1.92 -13.58
CA VAL A 73 -3.17 -0.81 -12.66
C VAL A 73 -4.25 -0.87 -11.60
N THR A 74 -3.81 -0.83 -10.34
CA THR A 74 -4.71 -0.68 -9.20
C THR A 74 -4.73 0.78 -8.79
N LEU A 75 -5.88 1.42 -8.86
CA LEU A 75 -6.09 2.77 -8.33
C LEU A 75 -6.67 2.66 -6.91
N ALA A 76 -6.09 3.38 -5.96
CA ALA A 76 -6.49 3.31 -4.57
C ALA A 76 -6.57 4.70 -3.92
N LYS A 77 -7.65 4.93 -3.18
CA LYS A 77 -7.84 6.13 -2.39
C LYS A 77 -8.46 5.82 -1.04
N LEU A 78 -7.98 6.50 -0.01
CA LEU A 78 -8.64 6.54 1.28
C LEU A 78 -9.63 7.70 1.28
N LEU A 79 -10.92 7.38 1.38
CA LEU A 79 -11.99 8.33 1.70
C LEU A 79 -12.42 8.08 3.16
N ALA A 80 -13.72 8.04 3.46
CA ALA A 80 -14.21 7.45 4.72
C ALA A 80 -13.86 5.95 4.83
N LYS A 81 -13.91 5.24 3.70
CA LYS A 81 -13.42 3.87 3.56
C LYS A 81 -12.37 3.79 2.46
N TYR A 82 -11.57 2.73 2.50
CA TYR A 82 -10.59 2.48 1.45
C TYR A 82 -11.30 1.98 0.19
N VAL A 83 -11.17 2.73 -0.89
CA VAL A 83 -11.73 2.41 -2.21
C VAL A 83 -10.61 1.99 -3.15
N GLU A 84 -10.85 0.94 -3.91
CA GLU A 84 -9.92 0.38 -4.88
C GLU A 84 -10.62 0.17 -6.22
N LEU A 85 -9.93 0.49 -7.31
CA LEU A 85 -10.36 0.20 -8.67
C LEU A 85 -9.30 -0.68 -9.31
N SER A 86 -9.75 -1.78 -9.91
CA SER A 86 -8.94 -2.64 -10.76
C SER A 86 -9.11 -2.17 -12.19
N CYS A 87 -8.00 -1.79 -12.82
CA CYS A 87 -8.00 -1.17 -14.14
C CYS A 87 -6.95 -1.78 -15.07
N GLU A 88 -7.14 -1.58 -16.37
CA GLU A 88 -6.16 -1.91 -17.41
C GLU A 88 -5.93 -0.70 -18.33
N VAL A 89 -4.67 -0.42 -18.66
CA VAL A 89 -4.31 0.70 -19.55
C VAL A 89 -4.63 0.34 -20.99
N ILE A 90 -5.64 0.99 -21.57
CA ILE A 90 -6.12 0.66 -22.92
C ILE A 90 -5.63 1.62 -23.99
N ASP A 91 -5.30 2.87 -23.63
CA ASP A 91 -4.85 3.87 -24.60
C ASP A 91 -4.05 4.98 -23.91
N GLU A 92 -3.19 5.65 -24.68
CA GLU A 92 -2.41 6.81 -24.27
C GLU A 92 -2.72 8.01 -25.16
N LYS A 93 -2.89 9.16 -24.53
CA LYS A 93 -3.20 10.45 -25.16
C LYS A 93 -2.11 11.46 -24.85
N PRO A 94 -1.99 12.52 -25.67
CA PRO A 94 -1.12 13.65 -25.38
C PRO A 94 -1.36 14.23 -23.98
N ASN A 95 -0.35 14.90 -23.42
CA ASN A 95 -0.37 15.52 -22.08
C ASN A 95 -0.42 14.53 -20.91
N ASN A 96 0.26 13.38 -21.05
CA ASN A 96 0.36 12.34 -20.02
C ASN A 96 -1.03 11.83 -19.58
N GLN A 97 -1.92 11.67 -20.55
CA GLN A 97 -3.28 11.22 -20.31
C GLN A 97 -3.42 9.76 -20.75
N PHE A 98 -4.12 8.97 -19.96
CA PHE A 98 -4.32 7.55 -20.24
C PHE A 98 -5.80 7.23 -20.13
N ILE A 99 -6.29 6.39 -21.05
CA ILE A 99 -7.60 5.78 -20.88
C ILE A 99 -7.39 4.43 -20.19
N LEU A 100 -8.11 4.23 -19.09
CA LEU A 100 -8.13 2.96 -18.39
C LEU A 100 -9.52 2.34 -18.52
N SER A 101 -9.56 1.02 -18.76
CA SER A 101 -10.78 0.25 -18.52
C SER A 101 -10.89 -0.06 -17.01
N VAL A 102 -12.10 -0.04 -16.47
CA VAL A 102 -12.39 -0.35 -15.07
C VAL A 102 -13.09 -1.70 -15.03
N SER A 103 -12.39 -2.73 -14.53
CA SER A 103 -12.95 -4.07 -14.38
C SER A 103 -13.75 -4.20 -13.09
N GLU A 104 -13.22 -3.66 -11.98
CA GLU A 104 -13.82 -3.82 -10.66
C GLU A 104 -13.68 -2.54 -9.83
N ILE A 105 -14.68 -2.25 -9.00
CA ILE A 105 -14.59 -1.29 -7.90
C ILE A 105 -14.92 -2.03 -6.62
N SER A 106 -14.05 -1.93 -5.62
CA SER A 106 -14.24 -2.56 -4.33
C SER A 106 -14.00 -1.57 -3.19
N ILE A 107 -14.82 -1.66 -2.14
CA ILE A 107 -14.68 -0.87 -0.92
C ILE A 107 -14.29 -1.81 0.22
N ALA A 108 -13.35 -1.41 1.07
CA ALA A 108 -12.99 -2.18 2.25
C ALA A 108 -14.19 -2.35 3.18
N SER A 109 -14.51 -3.59 3.55
CA SER A 109 -15.65 -3.89 4.43
C SER A 109 -15.41 -3.41 5.86
N LYS A 110 -14.16 -3.41 6.29
CA LYS A 110 -13.71 -2.96 7.61
C LYS A 110 -12.58 -1.95 7.49
N GLU A 111 -12.56 -1.01 8.42
CA GLU A 111 -11.41 -0.13 8.61
C GLU A 111 -10.21 -0.91 9.14
N ARG A 112 -9.04 -0.25 9.13
CA ARG A 112 -7.87 -0.84 9.79
C ARG A 112 -8.13 -0.83 11.29
N SER A 113 -7.90 -1.97 11.95
CA SER A 113 -7.94 -2.05 13.41
C SER A 113 -6.82 -1.26 14.08
N LEU A 114 -5.73 -0.98 13.34
CA LEU A 114 -4.56 -0.27 13.81
C LEU A 114 -4.08 0.73 12.75
N ASN A 115 -3.75 1.94 13.18
CA ASN A 115 -3.12 2.95 12.33
C ASN A 115 -1.70 2.53 11.94
N ARG A 116 -1.27 2.93 10.74
CA ARG A 116 0.12 2.79 10.34
C ARG A 116 0.86 4.03 10.78
N ILE A 117 1.96 3.84 11.48
CA ILE A 117 2.88 4.91 11.85
C ILE A 117 3.99 4.91 10.81
N VAL A 118 4.30 6.10 10.28
CA VAL A 118 5.40 6.28 9.34
C VAL A 118 6.68 6.38 10.17
N PRO A 119 7.70 5.55 9.93
CA PRO A 119 8.98 5.69 10.61
C PRO A 119 9.62 7.03 10.20
N PRO A 120 10.34 7.71 11.12
CA PRO A 120 11.16 8.87 10.78
C PRO A 120 12.14 8.59 9.65
N GLU A 121 12.56 9.64 8.94
CA GLU A 121 13.55 9.53 7.88
C GLU A 121 14.84 8.86 8.38
N GLY A 122 15.44 8.00 7.54
CA GLY A 122 16.63 7.24 7.90
C GLY A 122 16.35 6.04 8.83
N THR A 123 15.10 5.76 9.20
CA THR A 123 14.75 4.64 10.07
C THR A 123 13.82 3.63 9.38
N VAL A 124 13.90 2.37 9.82
CA VAL A 124 13.01 1.29 9.37
C VAL A 124 12.46 0.59 10.59
N TRP A 125 11.12 0.49 10.68
CA TRP A 125 10.46 -0.19 11.79
C TRP A 125 9.97 -1.56 11.36
N ILE A 126 10.42 -2.60 12.08
CA ILE A 126 10.00 -3.98 11.89
C ILE A 126 9.08 -4.35 13.05
N THR A 127 7.88 -4.84 12.75
CA THR A 127 6.87 -5.22 13.75
C THR A 127 6.31 -6.61 13.44
N ASN A 128 5.57 -7.21 14.37
CA ASN A 128 4.88 -8.49 14.19
C ASN A 128 5.82 -9.66 13.81
N ILE A 129 7.02 -9.69 14.40
CA ILE A 129 8.01 -10.74 14.16
C ILE A 129 7.44 -12.08 14.62
N ARG A 130 7.41 -13.08 13.74
CA ARG A 130 6.99 -14.44 14.06
C ARG A 130 8.21 -15.31 14.31
N THR A 131 8.22 -16.04 15.43
CA THR A 131 9.32 -16.91 15.84
C THR A 131 8.79 -18.30 16.16
N SER A 132 9.66 -19.31 16.26
CA SER A 132 9.27 -20.64 16.75
C SER A 132 8.75 -20.57 18.19
N LYS A 133 7.78 -21.44 18.52
CA LYS A 133 7.13 -21.53 19.85
C LYS A 133 8.07 -21.98 20.98
N THR A 134 9.27 -22.49 20.67
CA THR A 134 10.24 -22.99 21.65
C THR A 134 11.02 -21.84 22.29
N THR A 135 10.30 -20.88 22.87
CA THR A 135 10.86 -19.78 23.64
C THR A 135 10.57 -20.05 25.11
N ILE A 136 11.62 -20.19 25.90
CA ILE A 136 11.57 -20.59 27.32
C ILE A 136 11.03 -19.44 28.20
N ASP A 137 10.90 -18.23 27.65
CA ASP A 137 10.54 -17.04 28.40
C ASP A 137 9.33 -16.34 27.76
N ALA A 138 8.18 -16.46 28.41
CA ALA A 138 6.88 -16.02 27.92
C ALA A 138 6.51 -14.60 28.40
N ASN A 139 7.52 -13.73 28.57
CA ASN A 139 7.24 -12.33 28.90
C ASN A 139 6.91 -11.56 27.60
N LEU A 140 5.71 -10.98 27.52
CA LEU A 140 5.16 -10.31 26.33
C LEU A 140 6.01 -9.15 25.78
N PHE A 141 7.01 -8.71 26.56
CA PHE A 141 7.92 -7.61 26.23
C PHE A 141 9.35 -8.05 25.90
N ASN A 142 9.68 -9.34 26.03
CA ASN A 142 11.03 -9.83 25.72
C ASN A 142 11.10 -10.38 24.29
N ILE A 143 11.97 -9.77 23.47
CA ILE A 143 12.30 -10.32 22.16
C ILE A 143 13.03 -11.66 22.32
N PRO A 144 12.58 -12.73 21.64
CA PRO A 144 13.25 -14.04 21.67
C PRO A 144 14.75 -13.97 21.34
N THR A 145 15.56 -14.76 22.04
CA THR A 145 17.02 -14.83 21.81
C THR A 145 17.37 -15.11 20.35
N SER A 146 16.61 -15.99 19.68
CA SER A 146 16.81 -16.30 18.26
C SER A 146 16.64 -15.07 17.36
N VAL A 147 15.73 -14.16 17.69
CA VAL A 147 15.55 -12.90 16.95
C VAL A 147 16.69 -11.94 17.25
N LYS A 148 17.11 -11.80 18.51
CA LYS A 148 18.25 -10.95 18.91
C LYS A 148 19.53 -11.35 18.18
N VAL A 149 19.84 -12.65 18.13
CA VAL A 149 21.01 -13.18 17.41
C VAL A 149 20.93 -12.86 15.92
N ASN A 150 19.78 -13.13 15.28
CA ASN A 150 19.61 -12.81 13.86
C ASN A 150 19.81 -11.31 13.58
N PHE A 151 19.29 -10.43 14.44
CA PHE A 151 19.46 -8.98 14.27
C PHE A 151 20.91 -8.53 14.46
N ALA A 152 21.63 -9.07 15.43
CA ALA A 152 23.07 -8.79 15.60
C ALA A 152 23.88 -9.25 14.38
N ASP A 153 23.55 -10.42 13.81
CA ASP A 153 24.19 -10.92 12.59
C ASP A 153 23.92 -10.01 11.39
N TYR A 154 22.67 -9.54 11.23
CA TYR A 154 22.31 -8.63 10.16
C TYR A 154 22.97 -7.26 10.32
N GLU A 155 23.03 -6.72 11.54
CA GLU A 155 23.75 -5.48 11.82
C GLU A 155 25.22 -5.60 11.41
N THR A 156 25.89 -6.67 11.82
CA THR A 156 27.29 -6.94 11.45
C THR A 156 27.48 -7.04 9.94
N LYS A 157 26.60 -7.77 9.25
CA LYS A 157 26.66 -7.96 7.78
C LYS A 157 26.43 -6.67 7.00
N LEU A 158 25.60 -5.77 7.51
CA LEU A 158 25.21 -4.55 6.82
C LEU A 158 26.08 -3.35 7.23
N LYS A 159 26.81 -3.43 8.35
CA LYS A 159 27.67 -2.35 8.87
C LYS A 159 28.69 -1.82 7.85
N SER A 160 29.18 -2.65 6.93
CA SER A 160 30.11 -2.22 5.88
C SER A 160 29.46 -1.47 4.72
N LYS A 161 28.12 -1.46 4.65
CA LYS A 161 27.34 -0.86 3.56
C LYS A 161 26.71 0.49 3.92
N TYR A 162 26.76 0.88 5.18
CA TYR A 162 26.12 2.08 5.70
C TYR A 162 27.04 2.77 6.71
N ASP A 163 27.11 4.11 6.66
CA ASP A 163 27.97 4.91 7.56
C ASP A 163 27.54 4.78 9.03
N PHE A 164 26.23 4.71 9.27
CA PHE A 164 25.64 4.49 10.58
C PHE A 164 24.49 3.48 10.47
N LEU A 165 24.63 2.34 11.14
CA LEU A 165 23.60 1.32 11.26
C LEU A 165 23.55 0.84 12.71
N LYS A 166 22.36 0.88 13.31
CA LYS A 166 22.08 0.34 14.63
C LYS A 166 20.73 -0.37 14.58
N VAL A 167 20.67 -1.63 15.02
CA VAL A 167 19.40 -2.32 15.21
C VAL A 167 19.01 -2.18 16.68
N ASP A 168 17.92 -1.45 16.93
CA ASP A 168 17.45 -1.22 18.29
C ASP A 168 16.06 -1.85 18.51
N VAL A 169 15.78 -2.14 19.78
CA VAL A 169 14.50 -2.65 20.23
C VAL A 169 13.75 -1.52 20.90
N PHE A 170 12.53 -1.30 20.46
CA PHE A 170 11.66 -0.35 21.13
C PHE A 170 11.52 -0.64 22.64
N GLY A 171 11.71 0.40 23.46
CA GLY A 171 11.42 0.35 24.90
C GLY A 171 9.93 0.18 25.23
N THR A 172 9.60 0.27 26.51
CA THR A 172 8.22 0.20 27.02
C THR A 172 7.30 1.23 26.36
N ILE A 173 6.01 0.87 26.24
CA ILE A 173 4.98 1.62 25.48
C ILE A 173 4.86 3.10 25.88
N GLY A 174 5.29 3.48 27.10
CA GLY A 174 5.23 4.84 27.62
C GLY A 174 6.21 5.83 26.98
N ASP A 175 7.33 5.39 26.41
CA ASP A 175 8.38 6.28 25.87
C ASP A 175 8.15 6.68 24.40
N LYS A 176 6.99 6.32 23.83
CA LYS A 176 6.72 6.43 22.37
C LYS A 176 5.70 7.47 21.97
N PHE A 177 5.04 8.13 22.92
CA PHE A 177 4.00 9.13 22.65
C PHE A 177 4.44 10.57 22.90
N ASP A 178 5.72 10.81 23.23
CA ASP A 178 6.28 12.16 23.42
C ASP A 178 6.95 12.73 22.13
N LEU A 179 6.43 12.39 20.95
CA LEU A 179 6.84 12.99 19.66
C LEU A 179 5.64 13.22 18.74
#